data_AF-A0A3D4EDZ7-F1
#
_entry.id   AF-A0A3D4EDZ7-F1
#
_cell.length_a   1.000
_cell.length_b   1.000
_cell.length_c   1.000
_cell.angle_alpha   90.00
_cell.angle_beta   90.00
_cell.angle_gamma   90.00
#
_symmetry.space_group_name_H-M   'P 1'
#
loop_
_entity.id
_entity.type
_entity.pdbx_description
1 polymer ?
#
loop_
_entity_poly.entity_id
_entity_poly.type
_entity_poly.pdbx_seq_one_letter_code
_entity_poly.pdbx_strand_id
1 'polypeptide(L)' 'MNLVGSGTGFFCNGGKYVEIKWERADRNDNFHYTLTDGTPLALGVGKTFISIAPLDSTGSVTW' A
#
# COMPACT_ATOMS: atom_id res chain seq x y z
N MET A 1 11.32 -12.29 -3.82
CA MET A 1 10.65 -10.97 -3.87
C MET A 1 11.38 -10.03 -2.94
N ASN A 2 11.97 -8.95 -3.46
CA ASN A 2 12.60 -7.91 -2.65
C ASN A 2 11.56 -6.81 -2.36
N LEU A 3 11.38 -6.46 -1.09
CA LEU A 3 10.37 -5.49 -0.62
C LEU A 3 11.00 -4.24 0.00
N VAL A 4 12.33 -4.12 -0.06
CA VAL A 4 13.04 -2.87 0.27
C VAL A 4 12.96 -1.94 -0.93
N GLY A 5 12.57 -0.70 -0.71
CA GLY A 5 12.37 0.29 -1.76
C GLY A 5 11.02 0.99 -1.61
N SER A 6 10.46 1.38 -2.75
CA SER A 6 9.21 2.15 -2.80
C SER A 6 8.32 1.68 -3.95
N GLY A 7 7.02 1.98 -3.84
CA GLY A 7 6.08 1.71 -4.92
C GLY A 7 4.74 2.40 -4.73
N THR A 8 3.80 2.05 -5.59
CA THR A 8 2.40 2.49 -5.52
C THR A 8 1.50 1.34 -5.08
N GLY A 9 0.29 1.69 -4.65
CA GLY A 9 -0.73 0.71 -4.30
C GLY A 9 -2.09 1.38 -4.09
N PHE A 10 -3.03 0.60 -3.58
CA PHE A 10 -4.37 1.07 -3.25
C PHE A 10 -4.65 0.78 -1.77
N PHE A 11 -5.20 1.77 -1.07
CA PHE A 11 -5.77 1.58 0.26
C PHE A 11 -7.28 1.49 0.16
N CYS A 12 -7.84 0.38 0.62
CA CYS A 12 -9.26 0.07 0.52
C CYS A 12 -9.90 0.07 1.91
N ASN A 13 -10.87 0.94 2.15
CA ASN A 13 -11.59 1.04 3.41
C ASN A 13 -13.01 1.58 3.19
N GLY A 14 -14.01 0.99 3.87
CA GLY A 14 -15.38 1.48 3.84
C GLY A 14 -16.03 1.48 2.45
N GLY A 15 -15.72 0.49 1.61
CA GLY A 15 -16.25 0.40 0.24
C GLY A 15 -15.68 1.42 -0.74
N LYS A 16 -14.58 2.09 -0.38
CA LYS A 16 -13.85 3.03 -1.23
C LYS A 16 -12.39 2.63 -1.30
N TYR A 17 -11.70 3.12 -2.32
CA TYR A 17 -10.25 3.03 -2.42
C TYR A 17 -9.62 4.39 -2.73
N VAL A 18 -8.36 4.54 -2.34
CA VAL A 18 -7.50 5.66 -2.70
C VAL A 18 -6.13 5.14 -3.13
N GLU A 19 -5.50 5.84 -4.07
CA GLU A 19 -4.11 5.58 -4.44
C GLU A 19 -3.17 6.01 -3.31
N ILE A 20 -2.16 5.19 -3.07
CA ILE A 20 -1.14 5.42 -2.05
C ILE A 20 0.25 5.17 -2.62
N LYS A 21 1.23 5.75 -1.96
CA LYS A 21 2.65 5.38 -2.11
C LYS A 21 3.07 4.61 -0.86
N TRP A 22 4.02 3.70 -1.03
CA TRP A 22 4.67 3.03 0.08
C TRP A 22 6.19 3.12 -0.06
N GLU A 23 6.87 3.12 1.07
CA GLU A 23 8.31 2.97 1.16
C GLU A 23 8.70 2.07 2.34
N ARG A 24 9.87 1.46 2.23
CA ARG A 24 10.47 0.61 3.26
C ARG A 24 11.99 0.66 3.11
N ALA A 25 12.67 1.22 4.10
CA ALA A 25 14.11 1.50 4.00
C ALA A 25 14.98 0.25 4.09
N ASP A 26 14.55 -0.73 4.90
CA ASP A 26 15.26 -1.99 5.08
C ASP A 26 14.32 -3.15 5.47
N ARG A 27 14.88 -4.36 5.63
CA ARG A 27 14.09 -5.57 5.93
C ARG A 27 13.48 -5.57 7.35
N ASN A 28 14.05 -4.83 8.29
CA ASN A 28 13.55 -4.69 9.65
C ASN A 28 12.67 -3.45 9.82
N ASP A 29 12.66 -2.53 8.85
CA ASP A 29 11.77 -1.39 8.80
C ASP A 29 10.33 -1.80 8.44
N ASN A 30 9.39 -1.01 8.95
CA ASN A 30 7.98 -1.12 8.63
C ASN A 30 7.70 -0.54 7.25
N PHE A 31 6.53 -0.86 6.69
CA PHE A 31 6.02 -0.11 5.55
C PHE A 31 5.49 1.23 6.02
N HIS A 32 5.95 2.29 5.37
CA HIS A 32 5.42 3.64 5.55
C HIS A 32 4.53 3.95 4.36
N TYR A 33 3.29 4.35 4.63
CA TYR A 33 2.29 4.63 3.60
C TYR A 33 1.93 6.11 3.59
N THR A 34 1.84 6.69 2.40
CA THR A 34 1.35 8.06 2.21
C THR A 34 0.27 8.11 1.14
N LEU A 35 -0.56 9.13 1.21
CA LEU A 35 -1.37 9.56 0.07
C LEU A 35 -0.46 10.04 -1.07
N THR A 36 -1.02 10.22 -2.26
CA THR A 36 -0.27 10.67 -3.45
C THR A 36 0.36 12.05 -3.26
N ASP A 37 -0.25 12.89 -2.42
CA ASP A 37 0.21 14.23 -2.02
C ASP A 37 1.31 14.23 -0.94
N GLY A 38 1.68 13.06 -0.40
CA GLY A 38 2.70 12.91 0.63
C GLY A 38 2.19 12.92 2.07
N THR A 39 0.89 13.15 2.29
CA THR A 39 0.28 13.07 3.63
C THR A 39 0.39 11.63 4.17
N PRO A 40 0.84 11.40 5.41
CA PRO A 40 0.85 10.07 6.01
C PRO A 40 -0.55 9.43 6.02
N LEU A 41 -0.64 8.18 5.59
CA LEU A 41 -1.90 7.45 5.55
C LEU A 41 -2.30 6.99 6.96
N ALA A 42 -3.48 7.42 7.42
CA ALA A 42 -4.10 6.86 8.62
C ALA A 42 -4.75 5.52 8.30
N LEU A 43 -4.21 4.43 8.86
CA LEU A 43 -4.88 3.13 8.83
C LEU A 43 -6.15 3.21 9.69
N GLY A 44 -7.29 2.79 9.13
CA GLY A 44 -8.56 2.77 9.87
C GLY A 44 -8.47 1.89 11.13
N VAL A 45 -9.36 2.12 12.10
CA VAL A 45 -9.39 1.34 13.35
C VAL A 45 -9.70 -0.13 13.04
N GLY A 46 -8.82 -1.03 13.49
CA GLY A 46 -9.02 -2.48 13.37
C GLY A 46 -7.80 -3.21 12.82
N LYS A 47 -8.03 -4.38 12.23
CA LYS A 47 -6.98 -5.15 11.57
C LYS A 47 -6.82 -4.67 10.14
N THR A 48 -5.57 -4.44 9.73
CA THR A 48 -5.19 -4.15 8.35
C THR A 48 -4.51 -5.37 7.76
N PHE A 49 -4.84 -5.69 6.51
CA PHE A 49 -4.19 -6.74 5.73
C PHE A 49 -3.44 -6.11 4.56
N ILE A 50 -2.22 -6.57 4.32
CA ILE A 50 -1.40 -6.14 3.19
C ILE A 50 -1.35 -7.29 2.20
N SER A 51 -1.82 -7.03 0.97
CA SER A 51 -1.66 -7.95 -0.17
C SER A 51 -0.60 -7.38 -1.10
N ILE A 52 0.35 -8.21 -1.51
CA ILE A 52 1.40 -7.81 -2.45
C ILE A 52 1.36 -8.76 -3.65
N ALA A 53 1.13 -8.19 -4.83
CA ALA A 53 1.07 -8.93 -6.09
C ALA A 53 2.27 -8.55 -6.98
N PRO A 54 2.80 -9.50 -7.75
CA PRO A 54 3.71 -9.19 -8.85
C PRO A 54 3.04 -8.26 -9.87
N LEU A 55 3.81 -7.32 -10.44
CA LEU A 55 3.28 -6.35 -11.40
C LEU A 55 2.68 -7.02 -12.64
N ASP A 56 3.26 -8.13 -13.09
CA ASP A 56 2.79 -8.94 -14.23
C ASP A 56 1.55 -9.79 -13.93
N SER A 57 1.12 -9.84 -12.66
CA SER A 57 -0.02 -10.62 -12.18
C SER A 57 -1.23 -9.75 -11.84
N THR A 58 -1.15 -8.43 -12.06
CA THR A 58 -2.19 -7.50 -11.64
C THR A 58 -3.25 -7.38 -12.74
N GLY A 59 -4.30 -8.20 -12.65
CA GLY A 59 -5.57 -7.86 -13.28
C GLY A 59 -6.10 -6.54 -12.71
N SER A 60 -6.91 -5.81 -13.48
CA SER A 60 -7.50 -4.53 -13.06
C SER A 60 -8.19 -4.65 -11.69
N VAL A 61 -7.96 -3.68 -10.80
CA VAL A 61 -8.72 -3.58 -9.54
C VAL A 61 -10.16 -3.19 -9.88
N THR A 62 -11.06 -4.17 -9.88
CA THR A 62 -12.50 -4.00 -10.18
C THR A 62 -13.35 -4.23 -8.92
N TRP A 63 -14.41 -3.43 -8.75
CA TRP A 63 -15.37 -3.53 -7.65
C TRP A 63 -16.68 -4.14 -8.10
#